data_AF-A0A853DVZ1-F1
#
_entry.id   AF-A0A853DVZ1-F1
#
_cell.length_a   1.000
_cell.length_b   1.000
_cell.length_c   1.000
_cell.angle_alpha   90.00
_cell.angle_beta   90.00
_cell.angle_gamma   90.00
#
_symmetry.space_group_name_H-M   'P 1'
#
loop_
_entity.id
_entity.type
_entity.pdbx_description
1 polymer ?
#
loop_
_entity_poly.entity_id
_entity_poly.type
_entity_poly.pdbx_seq_one_letter_code
_entity_poly.pdbx_strand_id
1 'polypeptide(L)'
;MTRKLTDADEERYARAAARAESNDALPADATVIDATINQDGRALMEELLGSPEAVERAMGRPSVDGTMRAGHSPVRQVRLPRELDDLLKARAAAEHRKPSELMREALVAYLEAS
;
A
#
# COMPACT_ATOMS: atom_id res chain seq x y z
N MET A 1 -8.01 -30.99 -6.37
CA MET A 1 -6.71 -31.51 -6.85
C MET A 1 -5.85 -30.33 -7.25
N THR A 2 -4.77 -30.06 -6.52
CA THR A 2 -3.84 -28.97 -6.84
C THR A 2 -2.87 -29.46 -7.90
N ARG A 3 -2.89 -28.89 -9.11
CA ARG A 3 -1.90 -29.21 -10.16
C ARG A 3 -0.52 -28.79 -9.64
N LYS A 4 0.43 -29.73 -9.59
CA LYS A 4 1.83 -29.41 -9.27
C LYS A 4 2.44 -28.63 -10.43
N LEU A 5 3.21 -27.60 -10.10
CA LEU A 5 4.02 -26.86 -11.09
C LEU A 5 4.99 -27.83 -11.77
N THR A 6 5.18 -27.63 -13.06
CA THR A 6 6.24 -28.33 -13.81
C THR A 6 7.50 -27.46 -13.84
N ASP A 7 8.65 -28.07 -14.09
CA ASP A 7 9.92 -27.35 -14.24
C ASP A 7 9.85 -26.28 -15.34
N ALA A 8 9.08 -26.54 -16.41
CA ALA A 8 8.82 -25.59 -17.47
C ALA A 8 7.97 -24.39 -17.00
N ASP A 9 7.04 -24.61 -16.08
CA ASP A 9 6.27 -23.53 -15.45
C ASP A 9 7.19 -22.68 -14.55
N GLU A 10 8.04 -23.32 -13.74
CA GLU A 10 9.01 -22.63 -12.88
C GLU A 10 9.98 -21.76 -13.69
N GLU A 11 10.55 -22.29 -14.77
CA GLU A 11 11.46 -21.53 -15.65
C GLU A 11 10.73 -20.37 -16.34
N ARG A 12 9.49 -20.58 -16.76
CA ARG A 12 8.65 -19.52 -17.33
C ARG A 12 8.37 -18.42 -16.30
N TYR A 13 8.06 -18.76 -15.06
CA TYR A 13 7.82 -17.78 -14.00
C TYR A 13 9.09 -17.04 -13.61
N ALA A 14 10.24 -17.73 -13.53
CA ALA A 14 11.52 -17.10 -13.26
C ALA A 14 11.89 -16.06 -14.34
N ARG A 15 11.70 -16.37 -15.63
CA ARG A 15 11.89 -15.41 -16.72
C ARG A 15 10.93 -14.22 -16.65
N ALA A 16 9.68 -14.46 -16.29
CA ALA A 16 8.69 -13.40 -16.13
C ALA A 16 9.04 -12.47 -14.95
N ALA A 17 9.49 -13.03 -13.83
CA ALA A 17 9.95 -12.27 -12.67
C ALA A 17 11.19 -11.43 -13.00
N ALA A 18 12.21 -12.03 -13.60
CA ALA A 18 13.43 -11.32 -14.02
C ALA A 18 13.14 -10.16 -14.99
N ARG A 19 12.16 -10.33 -15.88
CA ARG A 19 11.70 -9.26 -16.77
C ARG A 19 10.96 -8.14 -16.02
N ALA A 20 10.13 -8.48 -15.04
CA ALA A 20 9.37 -7.50 -14.26
C ALA A 20 10.26 -6.67 -13.32
N GLU A 21 11.37 -7.25 -12.87
CA GLU A 21 12.36 -6.58 -12.02
C GLU A 21 13.37 -5.74 -12.82
N SER A 22 13.42 -5.90 -14.14
CA SER A 22 14.29 -5.12 -15.02
C SER A 22 13.58 -3.88 -15.58
N ASN A 23 14.29 -2.76 -15.57
CA ASN A 23 13.88 -1.53 -16.26
C ASN A 23 14.26 -1.51 -17.76
N ASP A 24 14.84 -2.60 -18.29
CA ASP A 24 15.30 -2.69 -19.70
C ASP A 24 14.15 -2.63 -20.71
N ALA A 25 12.90 -2.72 -20.27
CA ALA A 25 11.71 -2.58 -21.11
C ALA A 25 11.27 -1.13 -21.33
N LEU A 26 11.90 -0.16 -20.66
CA LEU A 26 11.59 1.25 -20.84
C LEU A 26 12.15 1.74 -22.19
N PRO A 27 11.38 2.47 -23.00
CA PRO A 27 11.89 3.15 -24.19
C PRO A 27 13.07 4.07 -23.84
N ALA A 28 14.03 4.19 -24.76
CA ALA A 28 15.22 5.01 -24.55
C ALA A 28 14.91 6.51 -24.34
N ASP A 29 13.73 6.96 -24.78
CA ASP A 29 13.19 8.32 -24.63
C ASP A 29 12.19 8.47 -23.49
N ALA A 30 12.03 7.45 -22.64
CA ALA A 30 11.10 7.51 -21.52
C ALA A 30 11.55 8.54 -20.47
N THR A 31 10.65 9.47 -20.12
CA THR A 31 10.84 10.39 -18.99
C THR A 31 10.33 9.72 -17.72
N VAL A 32 11.22 9.43 -16.78
CA VAL A 32 10.85 8.88 -15.45
C VAL A 32 10.76 10.02 -14.45
N ILE A 33 9.57 10.24 -13.88
CA ILE A 33 9.32 11.26 -12.86
C ILE A 33 9.03 10.56 -11.54
N ASP A 34 9.84 10.86 -10.53
CA ASP A 34 9.68 10.29 -9.19
C ASP A 34 8.53 10.99 -8.44
N ALA A 35 7.53 10.20 -8.03
CA ALA A 35 6.36 10.65 -7.28
C ALA A 35 6.71 11.21 -5.88
N THR A 36 7.92 10.97 -5.37
CA THR A 36 8.35 11.52 -4.07
C THR A 36 8.43 13.06 -4.07
N ILE A 37 8.56 13.66 -5.26
CA ILE A 37 8.69 15.13 -5.43
C ILE A 37 7.32 15.78 -5.66
N ASN A 38 6.35 15.03 -6.19
CA ASN A 38 5.02 15.52 -6.51
C ASN A 38 4.00 14.71 -5.74
N GLN A 39 3.50 15.27 -4.64
CA GLN A 39 2.54 14.61 -3.74
C GLN A 39 1.22 14.21 -4.42
N ASP A 40 1.04 14.58 -5.69
CA ASP A 40 -0.14 14.31 -6.49
C ASP A 40 0.21 13.63 -7.83
N GLY A 41 0.89 12.48 -7.75
CA GLY A 41 1.21 11.65 -8.93
C GLY A 41 -0.02 11.28 -9.78
N ARG A 42 -1.21 11.32 -9.19
CA ARG A 42 -2.48 11.18 -9.93
C ARG A 42 -2.75 12.37 -10.84
N ALA A 43 -2.55 13.60 -10.37
CA ALA A 43 -2.76 14.82 -11.17
C ALA A 43 -1.84 14.85 -12.40
N LEU A 44 -0.57 14.45 -12.24
CA LEU A 44 0.37 14.30 -13.36
C LEU A 44 -0.11 13.27 -14.38
N MET A 45 -0.65 12.14 -13.92
CA MET A 45 -1.19 11.11 -14.80
C MET A 45 -2.47 11.57 -15.51
N GLU A 46 -3.33 12.35 -14.85
CA GLU A 46 -4.52 12.94 -15.47
C GLU A 46 -4.14 13.95 -16.56
N GLU A 47 -3.09 14.74 -16.34
CA GLU A 47 -2.52 15.64 -17.36
C GLU A 47 -1.96 14.87 -18.58
N LEU A 48 -1.20 13.79 -18.34
CA LEU A 48 -0.56 13.02 -19.41
C LEU A 48 -1.54 12.13 -20.19
N LEU A 49 -2.53 11.54 -19.51
CA LEU A 49 -3.48 10.60 -20.10
C LEU A 49 -4.80 11.25 -20.51
N GLY A 50 -5.01 12.52 -20.15
CA GLY A 50 -6.11 13.37 -20.61
C GLY A 50 -7.47 13.09 -19.99
N SER A 51 -7.62 12.07 -19.14
CA SER A 51 -8.85 11.85 -18.37
C SER A 51 -8.63 10.97 -17.13
N PRO A 52 -9.44 11.16 -16.06
CA PRO A 52 -9.42 10.29 -14.88
C PRO A 52 -9.67 8.82 -15.21
N GLU A 53 -10.56 8.51 -16.14
CA GLU A 53 -10.87 7.14 -16.58
C GLU A 53 -9.70 6.48 -17.31
N ALA A 54 -8.88 7.27 -18.01
CA ALA A 54 -7.67 6.80 -18.66
C ALA A 54 -6.61 6.44 -17.61
N VAL A 55 -6.50 7.23 -16.54
CA VAL A 55 -5.63 6.94 -15.39
C VAL A 55 -6.08 5.66 -14.68
N GLU A 56 -7.37 5.49 -14.40
CA GLU A 56 -7.90 4.28 -13.76
C GLU A 56 -7.61 3.00 -14.57
N ARG A 57 -7.68 3.08 -15.91
CA ARG A 57 -7.31 1.95 -16.79
C ARG A 57 -5.81 1.67 -16.81
N ALA A 58 -4.98 2.69 -16.66
CA ALA A 58 -3.52 2.55 -16.65
C ALA A 58 -3.00 2.06 -15.29
N MET A 59 -3.70 2.38 -14.20
CA MET A 59 -3.33 2.04 -12.83
C MET A 59 -3.75 0.61 -12.46
N GLY A 60 -2.98 -0.39 -12.92
CA GLY A 60 -3.00 -1.75 -12.37
C GLY A 60 -4.37 -2.42 -12.19
N ARG A 61 -4.49 -3.34 -11.21
CA ARG A 61 -5.72 -4.14 -10.99
C ARG A 61 -6.88 -3.21 -10.61
N PRO A 62 -7.97 -3.16 -11.41
CA PRO A 62 -9.14 -2.37 -11.05
C PRO A 62 -9.71 -2.84 -9.71
N SER A 63 -10.06 -1.88 -8.85
CA SER A 63 -10.74 -2.17 -7.59
C SER A 63 -12.08 -2.83 -7.89
N VAL A 64 -12.28 -4.05 -7.39
CA VAL A 64 -13.51 -4.83 -7.61
C VAL A 64 -14.74 -4.11 -7.02
N ASP A 65 -14.52 -3.23 -6.05
CA ASP A 65 -15.58 -2.47 -5.39
C ASP A 65 -15.66 -1.01 -5.85
N GLY A 66 -15.01 -0.63 -6.96
CA GLY A 66 -15.07 0.71 -7.55
C GLY A 66 -14.57 1.83 -6.62
N THR A 67 -13.97 1.47 -5.48
CA THR A 67 -13.41 2.40 -4.52
C THR A 67 -11.93 2.10 -4.41
N MET A 68 -11.11 2.92 -5.07
CA MET A 68 -9.77 3.20 -4.55
C MET A 68 -9.94 4.06 -3.30
N ARG A 69 -10.45 3.47 -2.21
CA ARG A 69 -10.33 4.08 -0.88
C ARG A 69 -9.10 3.52 -0.18
N ALA A 70 -7.94 3.78 -0.77
CA ALA A 70 -6.79 4.12 0.05
C ALA A 70 -6.91 5.60 0.46
N GLY A 71 -8.06 5.99 1.02
CA GLY A 71 -8.20 7.31 1.61
C GLY A 71 -7.31 7.34 2.85
N HIS A 72 -6.42 8.33 2.95
CA HIS A 72 -5.60 8.53 4.14
C HIS A 72 -6.49 8.48 5.38
N SER A 73 -6.26 7.48 6.24
CA SER A 73 -6.96 7.43 7.53
C SER A 73 -6.62 8.70 8.31
N PRO A 74 -7.60 9.44 8.85
CA PRO A 74 -7.33 10.64 9.62
C PRO A 74 -6.38 10.33 10.79
N VAL A 75 -5.32 11.12 10.92
CA VAL A 75 -4.35 10.99 12.01
C VAL A 75 -4.74 11.93 13.14
N ARG A 76 -4.79 11.42 14.36
CA ARG A 76 -4.98 12.21 15.59
C ARG A 76 -3.73 12.08 16.45
N GLN A 77 -3.15 13.21 16.84
CA GLN A 77 -2.05 13.27 17.79
C GLN A 77 -2.60 13.53 19.19
N VAL A 78 -2.22 12.72 20.16
CA VAL A 78 -2.65 12.83 21.57
C VAL A 78 -1.44 12.82 22.48
N ARG A 79 -1.50 13.60 23.56
CA ARG A 79 -0.46 13.57 24.59
C ARG A 79 -0.74 12.42 25.55
N LEU A 80 0.25 11.55 25.73
CA LEU A 80 0.23 10.45 26.68
C LEU A 80 1.21 10.76 27.82
N PRO A 81 0.86 10.52 29.09
CA PRO A 81 1.84 10.45 30.16
C PRO A 81 2.93 9.44 29.79
N ARG A 82 4.18 9.73 30.17
CA ARG A 82 5.34 8.90 29.78
C ARG A 82 5.17 7.43 30.19
N GLU A 83 4.70 7.21 31.41
CA GLU A 83 4.45 5.88 31.96
C GLU A 83 3.45 5.08 31.11
N LEU A 84 2.42 5.74 30.58
CA LEU A 84 1.42 5.10 29.74
C LEU A 84 1.96 4.75 28.35
N ASP A 85 2.79 5.62 27.76
CA ASP A 85 3.47 5.35 26.49
C ASP A 85 4.46 4.18 26.62
N ASP A 86 5.20 4.11 27.73
CA ASP A 86 6.11 3.00 28.02
C ASP A 86 5.35 1.66 28.16
N LEU A 87 4.20 1.66 28.85
CA LEU A 87 3.32 0.49 28.95
C LEU A 87 2.76 0.06 27.59
N LEU A 88 2.33 1.00 26.76
CA LEU A 88 1.83 0.73 25.40
C LEU A 88 2.93 0.09 24.54
N LYS A 89 4.15 0.62 24.59
CA LYS A 89 5.30 0.08 23.84
C LYS A 89 5.67 -1.33 24.32
N ALA A 90 5.71 -1.54 25.63
CA ALA A 90 6.01 -2.86 26.20
C ALA A 90 4.99 -3.91 25.76
N ARG A 91 3.69 -3.57 25.80
CA ARG A 91 2.62 -4.46 25.35
C ARG A 91 2.67 -4.73 23.84
N ALA A 92 2.87 -3.69 23.04
CA ALA A 92 3.01 -3.81 21.58
C ALA A 92 4.18 -4.74 21.20
N ALA A 93 5.32 -4.61 21.90
CA ALA A 93 6.48 -5.47 21.69
C ALA A 93 6.20 -6.93 22.09
N ALA A 94 5.55 -7.15 23.23
CA ALA A 94 5.19 -8.50 23.70
C ALA A 94 4.19 -9.22 22.79
N GLU A 95 3.25 -8.47 22.19
CA GLU A 95 2.23 -9.02 21.27
C GLU A 95 2.71 -9.06 19.80
N HIS A 96 3.90 -8.55 19.49
CA HIS A 96 4.38 -8.35 18.11
C HIS A 96 3.42 -7.53 17.23
N ARG A 97 2.78 -6.52 17.82
CA ARG A 97 1.78 -5.66 17.17
C ARG A 97 2.24 -4.21 17.13
N LYS A 98 1.61 -3.41 16.27
CA LYS A 98 1.88 -1.96 16.23
C LYS A 98 1.11 -1.27 17.36
N PRO A 99 1.69 -0.26 18.04
CA PRO A 99 0.97 0.55 19.04
C PRO A 99 -0.35 1.14 18.51
N SER A 100 -0.39 1.54 17.24
CA SER A 100 -1.58 2.06 16.58
C SER A 100 -2.74 1.06 16.48
N GLU A 101 -2.44 -0.24 16.41
CA GLU A 101 -3.45 -1.30 16.35
C GLU A 101 -4.09 -1.47 17.73
N LEU A 102 -3.27 -1.54 18.79
CA LEU A 102 -3.73 -1.60 20.17
C LEU A 102 -4.56 -0.37 20.56
N MET A 103 -4.11 0.82 20.17
CA MET A 103 -4.84 2.07 20.42
C MET A 103 -6.21 2.10 19.72
N ARG A 104 -6.29 1.58 18.48
CA ARG A 104 -7.56 1.50 17.75
C ARG A 104 -8.51 0.51 18.40
N GLU A 105 -8.03 -0.67 18.77
CA GLU A 105 -8.81 -1.70 19.45
C GLU A 105 -9.34 -1.22 20.80
N ALA A 106 -8.48 -0.60 21.62
CA ALA A 106 -8.87 -0.03 22.89
C ALA A 106 -9.92 1.09 22.74
N LEU A 107 -9.79 1.94 21.71
CA LEU A 107 -10.75 3.00 21.45
C LEU A 107 -12.11 2.45 21.00
N VAL A 108 -12.13 1.42 20.15
CA VAL A 108 -13.37 0.73 19.76
C VAL A 108 -14.05 0.13 20.98
N ALA A 109 -13.31 -0.64 21.78
CA ALA A 109 -13.84 -1.26 22.99
C ALA A 109 -14.40 -0.24 23.99
N TYR A 110 -13.72 0.90 24.18
CA TYR A 110 -14.20 1.98 25.03
C TYR A 110 -15.51 2.59 24.52
N LEU A 111 -15.61 2.85 23.22
CA LEU A 111 -16.79 3.48 22.61
C LEU A 111 -17.99 2.54 22.51
N GLU A 112 -17.77 1.24 22.33
CA GLU A 112 -18.85 0.24 22.27
C GLU A 112 -19.37 -0.16 23.65
N ALA A 113 -18.55 -0.03 24.70
CA ALA A 113 -18.94 -0.27 26.09
C ALA A 113 -19.60 0.95 26.76
N SER A 114 -19.66 2.10 26.07
CA SER A 114 -20.29 3.34 26.53
C SER A 114 -21.74 3.44 26.08
#